data_AF-A0A851M6G4-F1
#
_entry.id   AF-A0A851M6G4-F1
#
_cell.length_a   1.000
_cell.length_b   1.000
_cell.length_c   1.000
_cell.angle_alpha   90.00
_cell.angle_beta   90.00
_cell.angle_gamma   90.00
#
_symmetry.space_group_name_H-M   'P 1'
#
loop_
_entity.id
_entity.type
_entity.pdbx_description
1 polymer ?
#
loop_
_entity_poly.entity_id
_entity_poly.type
_entity_poly.pdbx_seq_one_letter_code
_entity_poly.pdbx_strand_id
1 'polypeptide(L)'
;VSAELPGAAAGEPARSLSRRQYKRRRKRRQKDELQAGPGAEQGAGGQAGPGLGAPEPPSLEAAPLGRSAALRARMEERLLAARFRYINQQLYTSTSREAAQLFQSDPEAFEIYHRGFAQQVARWPENPVHRIIRYLRRRPASLVVADFGCGDCKIASSVRNKVHCFDLVPLSPRVTVCDMAKV
;
A
#
# COMPACT_ATOMS: atom_id res chain seq x y z
N VAL A 1 0.19 -23.32 57.09
CA VAL A 1 -0.74 -22.24 56.65
C VAL A 1 -0.27 -21.81 55.27
N SER A 2 -0.85 -22.39 54.23
CA SER A 2 -0.52 -22.07 52.83
C SER A 2 -1.48 -20.97 52.39
N ALA A 3 -0.94 -19.79 52.05
CA ALA A 3 -1.75 -18.67 51.58
C ALA A 3 -1.78 -18.67 50.05
N GLU A 4 -2.97 -18.84 49.49
CA GLU A 4 -3.30 -18.69 48.07
C GLU A 4 -3.22 -17.21 47.65
N LEU A 5 -2.79 -16.98 46.41
CA LEU A 5 -2.75 -15.65 45.77
C LEU A 5 -4.15 -15.25 45.26
N PRO A 6 -4.56 -13.97 45.33
CA PRO A 6 -5.87 -13.53 44.85
C PRO A 6 -5.92 -13.46 43.31
N GLY A 7 -7.00 -13.99 42.73
CA GLY A 7 -7.28 -13.98 41.30
C GLY A 7 -7.51 -12.56 40.74
N ALA A 8 -6.91 -12.29 39.59
CA ALA A 8 -7.14 -11.07 38.82
C ALA A 8 -8.53 -11.10 38.17
N ALA A 9 -9.33 -10.07 38.44
CA ALA A 9 -10.64 -9.87 37.83
C ALA A 9 -10.48 -9.59 36.32
N ALA A 10 -11.11 -10.43 35.50
CA ALA A 10 -11.18 -10.27 34.05
C ALA A 10 -12.09 -9.07 33.69
N GLY A 11 -11.55 -8.10 32.94
CA GLY A 11 -12.31 -6.99 32.38
C GLY A 11 -13.33 -7.47 31.35
N GLU A 12 -14.53 -6.87 31.35
CA GLU A 12 -15.62 -7.21 30.44
C GLU A 12 -15.22 -7.07 28.96
N PRO A 13 -15.64 -7.99 28.07
CA PRO A 13 -15.35 -7.89 26.65
C PRO A 13 -16.20 -6.77 26.01
N ALA A 14 -15.53 -5.87 25.29
CA ALA A 14 -16.20 -4.85 24.47
C ALA A 14 -17.24 -5.49 23.55
N ARG A 15 -18.51 -5.09 23.69
CA ARG A 15 -19.63 -5.64 22.91
C ARG A 15 -19.36 -5.54 21.41
N SER A 16 -19.26 -6.70 20.76
CA SER A 16 -19.04 -6.79 19.33
C SER A 16 -20.27 -6.28 18.56
N LEU A 17 -20.04 -5.38 17.61
CA LEU A 17 -21.11 -4.84 16.79
C LEU A 17 -21.62 -5.92 15.83
N SER A 18 -22.95 -6.06 15.73
CA SER A 18 -23.52 -6.96 14.74
C SER A 18 -23.17 -6.50 13.32
N ARG A 19 -23.15 -7.44 12.38
CA ARG A 19 -22.81 -7.19 10.96
C ARG A 19 -23.66 -6.06 10.35
N ARG A 20 -24.91 -5.87 10.81
CA ARG A 20 -25.80 -4.77 10.40
C ARG A 20 -25.36 -3.42 10.98
N GLN A 21 -24.97 -3.37 12.25
CA GLN A 21 -24.48 -2.15 12.90
C GLN A 21 -23.16 -1.67 12.28
N TYR A 22 -22.25 -2.60 11.94
CA TYR A 22 -21.00 -2.29 11.25
C TYR A 22 -21.23 -1.62 9.89
N LYS A 23 -22.14 -2.18 9.07
CA LYS A 23 -22.49 -1.62 7.75
C LYS A 23 -23.11 -0.22 7.85
N ARG A 24 -24.01 0.02 8.82
CA ARG A 24 -24.63 1.35 9.02
C ARG A 24 -23.60 2.40 9.43
N ARG A 25 -22.68 2.06 10.34
CA ARG A 25 -21.63 2.97 10.83
C ARG A 25 -20.65 3.35 9.72
N ARG A 26 -20.28 2.40 8.85
CA ARG A 26 -19.46 2.66 7.66
C ARG A 26 -20.15 3.56 6.64
N LYS A 27 -21.46 3.36 6.41
CA LYS A 27 -22.25 4.19 5.48
C LYS A 27 -22.40 5.63 5.97
N ARG A 28 -22.51 5.85 7.30
CA ARG A 28 -22.52 7.20 7.91
C ARG A 28 -21.17 7.91 7.72
N ARG A 29 -20.05 7.24 8.06
CA ARG A 29 -18.70 7.82 7.87
C ARG A 29 -18.45 8.26 6.42
N GLN A 30 -18.85 7.44 5.45
CA GLN A 30 -18.69 7.78 4.04
C GLN A 30 -19.53 8.98 3.61
N LYS A 31 -20.69 9.21 4.24
CA LYS A 31 -21.54 10.38 3.98
C LYS A 31 -20.95 11.65 4.59
N ASP A 32 -20.36 11.55 5.79
CA ASP A 32 -19.74 12.68 6.48
C ASP A 32 -18.45 13.13 5.76
N GLU A 33 -17.65 12.19 5.23
CA GLU A 33 -16.46 12.48 4.40
C GLU A 33 -16.80 13.13 3.05
N LEU A 34 -18.00 12.87 2.51
CA LEU A 34 -18.47 13.51 1.27
C LEU A 34 -19.03 14.92 1.48
N GLN A 35 -19.37 15.30 2.72
CA GLN A 35 -19.90 16.62 3.06
C GLN A 35 -18.83 17.62 3.54
N ALA A 36 -17.68 17.13 4.00
CA ALA A 36 -16.53 17.98 4.35
C ALA A 36 -15.61 18.18 3.12
N GLY A 37 -15.95 19.14 2.26
CA GLY A 37 -15.06 19.61 1.19
C GLY A 37 -13.97 20.56 1.72
N PRO A 38 -12.80 20.66 1.05
CA PRO A 38 -11.74 21.57 1.45
C PRO A 38 -12.11 23.04 1.16
N GLY A 39 -11.66 23.92 2.05
CA GLY A 39 -12.05 25.33 2.18
C GLY A 39 -11.65 26.24 1.02
N ALA A 40 -12.30 27.41 1.05
CA ALA A 40 -12.23 28.51 0.12
C ALA A 40 -10.92 29.31 0.20
N GLU A 41 -10.47 29.81 -0.96
CA GLU A 41 -9.70 31.05 -1.06
C GLU A 41 -10.24 31.93 -2.21
N GLN A 42 -10.19 33.23 -1.97
CA GLN A 42 -10.83 34.34 -2.68
C GLN A 42 -9.94 34.91 -3.80
N GLY A 43 -10.55 35.53 -4.81
CA GLY A 43 -9.90 36.43 -5.77
C GLY A 43 -10.91 37.14 -6.66
N ALA A 44 -10.97 38.47 -6.57
CA ALA A 44 -11.93 39.38 -7.19
C ALA A 44 -11.46 39.96 -8.55
N GLY A 45 -12.40 40.42 -9.39
CA GLY A 45 -12.16 41.36 -10.50
C GLY A 45 -13.19 41.33 -11.63
N GLY A 46 -13.94 42.43 -11.84
CA GLY A 46 -14.97 42.65 -12.90
C GLY A 46 -14.40 42.74 -14.33
N GLN A 47 -15.19 42.78 -15.42
CA GLN A 47 -16.20 43.79 -15.80
C GLN A 47 -17.21 43.24 -16.84
N ALA A 48 -18.30 43.98 -17.05
CA ALA A 48 -19.43 43.71 -17.95
C ALA A 48 -19.32 44.41 -19.32
N GLY A 49 -19.93 43.82 -20.37
CA GLY A 49 -20.34 44.51 -21.61
C GLY A 49 -20.64 43.57 -22.79
N PRO A 50 -21.67 43.81 -23.63
CA PRO A 50 -22.53 42.74 -24.16
C PRO A 50 -22.40 42.48 -25.68
N GLY A 51 -22.79 41.29 -26.12
CA GLY A 51 -22.95 40.95 -27.54
C GLY A 51 -23.88 39.75 -27.72
N LEU A 52 -25.07 40.01 -28.25
CA LEU A 52 -26.18 39.08 -28.47
C LEU A 52 -25.90 38.11 -29.62
N GLY A 53 -26.05 36.81 -29.37
CA GLY A 53 -26.21 35.75 -30.37
C GLY A 53 -26.96 34.59 -29.74
N ALA A 54 -28.15 34.28 -30.26
CA ALA A 54 -29.03 33.21 -29.77
C ALA A 54 -28.35 31.83 -29.88
N PRO A 55 -28.67 30.87 -28.99
CA PRO A 55 -27.99 29.58 -28.94
C PRO A 55 -28.51 28.64 -30.04
N GLU A 56 -27.60 28.08 -30.84
CA GLU A 56 -27.88 26.83 -31.55
C GLU A 56 -28.13 25.70 -30.53
N PRO A 57 -29.05 24.76 -30.82
CA PRO A 57 -29.36 23.67 -29.91
C PRO A 57 -28.10 22.82 -29.68
N PRO A 58 -27.78 22.41 -28.44
CA PRO A 58 -26.67 21.51 -28.22
C PRO A 58 -26.99 20.18 -28.90
N SER A 59 -26.20 19.86 -29.93
CA SER A 59 -26.15 18.55 -30.53
C SER A 59 -25.98 17.50 -29.43
N LEU A 60 -26.95 16.61 -29.34
CA LEU A 60 -27.01 15.47 -28.44
C LEU A 60 -25.93 14.43 -28.79
N GLU A 61 -24.63 14.71 -28.67
CA GLU A 61 -23.63 13.62 -28.82
C GLU A 61 -22.24 13.96 -28.28
N ALA A 62 -22.14 14.02 -26.95
CA ALA A 62 -20.90 13.75 -26.25
C ALA A 62 -21.20 13.21 -24.84
N ALA A 63 -21.67 11.97 -24.76
CA ALA A 63 -21.58 11.25 -23.49
C ALA A 63 -20.08 11.16 -23.11
N PRO A 64 -19.69 11.53 -21.88
CA PRO A 64 -18.34 12.00 -21.61
C PRO A 64 -17.35 10.83 -21.61
N LEU A 65 -16.43 10.82 -22.58
CA LEU A 65 -15.25 9.94 -22.64
C LEU A 65 -14.55 9.81 -21.28
N GLY A 66 -14.55 10.90 -20.48
CA GLY A 66 -13.98 10.94 -19.14
C GLY A 66 -14.66 10.03 -18.10
N ARG A 67 -15.98 9.79 -18.18
CA ARG A 67 -16.67 8.90 -17.22
C ARG A 67 -16.34 7.43 -17.49
N SER A 68 -16.29 7.04 -18.75
CA SER A 68 -15.92 5.68 -19.15
C SER A 68 -14.44 5.39 -18.90
N ALA A 69 -13.55 6.35 -19.17
CA ALA A 69 -12.13 6.24 -18.84
C ALA A 69 -11.91 6.11 -17.33
N ALA A 70 -12.58 6.94 -16.51
CA ALA A 70 -12.51 6.86 -15.05
C ALA A 70 -13.03 5.52 -14.51
N LEU A 71 -14.08 4.95 -15.12
CA LEU A 71 -14.58 3.63 -14.76
C LEU A 71 -13.56 2.53 -15.08
N ARG A 72 -12.96 2.57 -16.27
CA ARG A 72 -11.90 1.63 -16.69
C ARG A 72 -10.72 1.66 -15.73
N ALA A 73 -10.20 2.85 -15.42
CA ALA A 73 -9.10 3.02 -14.46
C ALA A 73 -9.43 2.44 -13.08
N ARG A 74 -10.66 2.64 -12.57
CA ARG A 74 -11.10 2.04 -11.29
C ARG A 74 -11.21 0.52 -11.34
N MET A 75 -11.61 -0.04 -12.49
CA MET A 75 -11.68 -1.49 -12.68
C MET A 75 -10.26 -2.09 -12.76
N GLU A 76 -9.36 -1.44 -13.48
CA GLU A 76 -7.93 -1.81 -13.56
C GLU A 76 -7.26 -1.77 -12.19
N GLU A 77 -7.46 -0.70 -11.41
CA GLU A 77 -6.91 -0.60 -10.05
C GLU A 77 -7.42 -1.74 -9.15
N ARG A 78 -8.71 -2.08 -9.25
CA ARG A 78 -9.28 -3.22 -8.51
C ARG A 78 -8.70 -4.56 -8.94
N LEU A 79 -8.46 -4.74 -10.24
CA LEU A 79 -7.85 -5.95 -10.80
C LEU A 79 -6.40 -6.10 -10.31
N LEU A 80 -5.60 -5.03 -10.39
CA LEU A 80 -4.22 -5.01 -9.88
C LEU A 80 -4.18 -5.32 -8.39
N ALA A 81 -5.09 -4.74 -7.60
CA ALA A 81 -5.18 -5.04 -6.18
C ALA A 81 -5.58 -6.50 -5.89
N ALA A 82 -6.42 -7.10 -6.74
CA ALA A 82 -6.78 -8.52 -6.64
C ALA A 82 -5.60 -9.43 -6.99
N ARG A 83 -4.88 -9.13 -8.08
CA ARG A 83 -3.68 -9.87 -8.50
C ARG A 83 -2.58 -9.78 -7.44
N PHE A 84 -2.34 -8.60 -6.86
CA PHE A 84 -1.44 -8.44 -5.71
C PHE A 84 -1.81 -9.37 -4.53
N ARG A 85 -3.09 -9.40 -4.13
CA ARG A 85 -3.53 -10.26 -3.01
C ARG A 85 -3.35 -11.74 -3.32
N TYR A 86 -3.61 -12.15 -4.56
CA TYR A 86 -3.39 -13.52 -5.01
C TYR A 86 -1.91 -13.90 -4.96
N ILE A 87 -1.04 -13.07 -5.56
CA ILE A 87 0.42 -13.31 -5.54
C ILE A 87 0.92 -13.38 -4.11
N ASN A 88 0.54 -12.40 -3.27
CA ASN A 88 0.92 -12.37 -1.87
C ASN A 88 0.50 -13.66 -1.15
N GLN A 89 -0.71 -14.18 -1.41
CA GLN A 89 -1.13 -15.46 -0.86
C GLN A 89 -0.22 -16.61 -1.33
N GLN A 90 0.06 -16.71 -2.64
CA GLN A 90 0.96 -17.74 -3.18
C GLN A 90 2.32 -17.71 -2.49
N LEU A 91 2.91 -16.53 -2.30
CA LEU A 91 4.19 -16.38 -1.61
C LEU A 91 4.18 -16.86 -0.14
N TYR A 92 3.02 -16.87 0.52
CA TYR A 92 2.87 -17.40 1.88
C TYR A 92 2.51 -18.88 1.94
N THR A 93 1.95 -19.46 0.88
CA THR A 93 1.42 -20.83 0.86
C THR A 93 2.21 -21.80 0.00
N SER A 94 3.24 -21.32 -0.70
CA SER A 94 4.08 -22.10 -1.59
C SER A 94 5.53 -22.16 -1.09
N THR A 95 6.29 -23.11 -1.62
CA THR A 95 7.74 -23.20 -1.36
C THR A 95 8.50 -22.05 -2.01
N SER A 96 9.71 -21.74 -1.53
CA SER A 96 10.56 -20.72 -2.14
C SER A 96 10.92 -21.03 -3.60
N ARG A 97 11.07 -22.32 -3.95
CA ARG A 97 11.26 -22.78 -5.33
C ARG A 97 10.06 -22.45 -6.21
N GLU A 98 8.84 -22.70 -5.75
CA GLU A 98 7.62 -22.39 -6.50
C GLU A 98 7.43 -20.87 -6.63
N ALA A 99 7.75 -20.10 -5.59
CA ALA A 99 7.76 -18.63 -5.67
C ALA A 99 8.77 -18.11 -6.71
N ALA A 100 9.96 -18.71 -6.76
CA ALA A 100 10.97 -18.39 -7.78
C ALA A 100 10.45 -18.72 -9.19
N GLN A 101 9.81 -19.88 -9.37
CA GLN A 101 9.21 -20.29 -10.63
C GLN A 101 8.08 -19.35 -11.07
N LEU A 102 7.22 -18.92 -10.13
CA LEU A 102 6.17 -17.94 -10.39
C LEU A 102 6.76 -16.68 -11.03
N PHE A 103 7.77 -16.08 -10.40
CA PHE A 103 8.38 -14.85 -10.91
C PHE A 103 9.21 -15.04 -12.20
N GLN A 104 9.75 -16.23 -12.43
CA GLN A 104 10.41 -16.57 -13.70
C GLN A 104 9.40 -16.70 -14.84
N SER A 105 8.24 -17.32 -14.57
CA SER A 105 7.19 -17.56 -15.57
C SER A 105 6.34 -16.32 -15.87
N ASP A 106 6.18 -15.44 -14.89
CA ASP A 106 5.43 -14.19 -14.98
C ASP A 106 6.25 -13.04 -14.37
N PRO A 107 7.15 -12.41 -15.16
CA PRO A 107 7.95 -11.28 -14.69
C PRO A 107 7.12 -10.09 -14.19
N GLU A 108 5.92 -9.90 -14.75
CA GLU A 108 5.00 -8.83 -14.34
C GLU A 108 4.43 -9.09 -12.93
N ALA A 109 4.31 -10.36 -12.51
CA ALA A 109 3.85 -10.70 -11.16
C ALA A 109 4.73 -10.05 -10.08
N PHE A 110 6.04 -9.99 -10.33
CA PHE A 110 6.97 -9.38 -9.39
C PHE A 110 6.76 -7.86 -9.28
N GLU A 111 6.57 -7.16 -10.42
CA GLU A 111 6.26 -5.73 -10.43
C GLU A 111 4.93 -5.44 -9.73
N ILE A 112 3.89 -6.24 -9.99
CA ILE A 112 2.58 -6.11 -9.34
C ILE A 112 2.67 -6.36 -7.85
N TYR A 113 3.46 -7.37 -7.45
CA TYR A 113 3.73 -7.65 -6.06
C TYR A 113 4.35 -6.43 -5.36
N HIS A 114 5.44 -5.88 -5.92
CA HIS A 114 6.13 -4.73 -5.33
C HIS A 114 5.30 -3.46 -5.34
N ARG A 115 4.55 -3.19 -6.43
CA ARG A 115 3.63 -2.05 -6.50
C ARG A 115 2.55 -2.15 -5.42
N GLY A 116 1.93 -3.32 -5.28
CA GLY A 116 0.92 -3.55 -4.26
C GLY A 116 1.49 -3.45 -2.84
N PHE A 117 2.68 -4.01 -2.61
CA PHE A 117 3.38 -3.93 -1.33
C PHE A 117 3.72 -2.48 -0.97
N ALA A 118 4.28 -1.70 -1.90
CA ALA A 118 4.57 -0.29 -1.69
C ALA A 118 3.31 0.53 -1.34
N GLN A 119 2.19 0.27 -2.01
CA GLN A 119 0.90 0.88 -1.68
C GLN A 119 0.40 0.50 -0.28
N GLN A 120 0.63 -0.74 0.19
CA GLN A 120 0.30 -1.13 1.56
C GLN A 120 1.20 -0.42 2.58
N VAL A 121 2.51 -0.46 2.36
CA VAL A 121 3.51 0.13 3.25
C VAL A 121 3.31 1.64 3.42
N ALA A 122 2.90 2.35 2.35
CA ALA A 122 2.60 3.79 2.41
C ALA A 122 1.48 4.15 3.39
N ARG A 123 0.64 3.19 3.77
CA ARG A 123 -0.47 3.38 4.73
C ARG A 123 -0.09 3.00 6.16
N TRP A 124 1.07 2.39 6.37
CA TRP A 124 1.48 1.95 7.69
C TRP A 124 1.92 3.17 8.52
N PRO A 125 1.56 3.23 9.82
CA PRO A 125 1.97 4.34 10.69
C PRO A 125 3.49 4.36 10.90
N GLU A 126 4.16 3.20 10.80
CA GLU A 126 5.60 3.09 10.84
C GLU A 126 6.07 1.96 9.90
N ASN A 127 7.03 2.25 9.03
CA ASN A 127 7.66 1.24 8.19
C ASN A 127 8.81 0.56 8.97
N PRO A 128 8.80 -0.78 9.14
CA PRO A 128 9.84 -1.49 9.89
C PRO A 128 11.25 -1.25 9.33
N VAL A 129 11.40 -1.07 8.02
CA VAL A 129 12.69 -0.79 7.38
C VAL A 129 13.29 0.52 7.91
N HIS A 130 12.47 1.55 8.15
CA HIS A 130 12.95 2.81 8.73
C HIS A 130 13.44 2.63 10.17
N ARG A 131 12.79 1.76 10.96
CA ARG A 131 13.24 1.41 12.32
C ARG A 131 14.59 0.72 12.28
N ILE A 132 14.76 -0.25 11.38
CA ILE A 132 16.02 -0.98 11.19
C ILE A 132 17.15 -0.03 10.75
N ILE A 133 16.88 0.89 9.82
CA ILE A 133 17.86 1.91 9.41
C ILE A 133 18.26 2.79 10.59
N ARG A 134 17.29 3.28 11.38
CA ARG A 134 17.56 4.09 12.59
C ARG A 134 18.39 3.32 13.61
N TYR A 135 18.09 2.03 13.78
CA TYR A 135 18.84 1.11 14.61
C TYR A 135 20.29 0.99 14.13
N LEU A 136 20.53 0.66 12.86
CA LEU A 136 21.87 0.47 12.30
C LEU A 136 22.71 1.76 12.34
N ARG A 137 22.11 2.93 12.10
CA ARG A 137 22.82 4.23 12.16
C ARG A 137 23.43 4.55 13.53
N ARG A 138 22.93 3.95 14.60
CA ARG A 138 23.44 4.12 15.98
C ARG A 138 24.49 3.09 16.36
N ARG A 139 24.95 2.28 15.41
CA ARG A 139 25.90 1.18 15.63
C ARG A 139 27.17 1.38 14.80
N PRO A 140 28.26 0.69 15.15
CA PRO A 140 29.48 0.76 14.37
C PRO A 140 29.24 0.40 12.90
N ALA A 141 29.79 1.22 12.00
CA ALA A 141 29.71 0.96 10.56
C ALA A 141 30.47 -0.30 10.13
N SER A 142 31.35 -0.82 10.99
CA SER A 142 32.07 -2.08 10.80
C SER A 142 31.18 -3.32 10.86
N LEU A 143 29.96 -3.22 11.42
CA LEU A 143 29.03 -4.34 11.39
C LEU A 143 28.63 -4.65 9.96
N VAL A 144 28.76 -5.92 9.59
CA VAL A 144 28.30 -6.46 8.31
C VAL A 144 26.85 -6.91 8.48
N VAL A 145 25.98 -6.51 7.54
CA VAL A 145 24.55 -6.80 7.58
C VAL A 145 24.20 -7.68 6.38
N ALA A 146 23.33 -8.67 6.59
CA ALA A 146 22.67 -9.40 5.52
C ALA A 146 21.18 -9.03 5.52
N ASP A 147 20.66 -8.63 4.36
CA ASP A 147 19.28 -8.22 4.13
C ASP A 147 18.61 -9.27 3.22
N PHE A 148 17.79 -10.13 3.82
CA PHE A 148 17.11 -11.24 3.15
C PHE A 148 15.69 -10.80 2.76
N GLY A 149 15.37 -10.83 1.47
CA GLY A 149 14.16 -10.20 0.92
C GLY A 149 14.35 -8.68 0.81
N CYS A 150 15.52 -8.26 0.32
CA CYS A 150 15.97 -6.87 0.33
C CYS A 150 15.20 -5.93 -0.61
N GLY A 151 14.46 -6.47 -1.59
CA GLY A 151 13.73 -5.69 -2.60
C GLY A 151 14.61 -4.63 -3.28
N ASP A 152 14.24 -3.36 -3.13
CA ASP A 152 14.95 -2.20 -3.70
C ASP A 152 16.27 -1.83 -2.98
N CYS A 153 16.70 -2.64 -2.00
CA CYS A 153 17.90 -2.43 -1.21
C CYS A 153 17.88 -1.11 -0.41
N LYS A 154 16.71 -0.72 0.11
CA LYS A 154 16.55 0.51 0.91
C LYS A 154 17.47 0.59 2.13
N ILE A 155 17.70 -0.52 2.83
CA ILE A 155 18.61 -0.54 3.99
C ILE A 155 20.01 -0.19 3.52
N ALA A 156 20.50 -0.90 2.52
CA ALA A 156 21.84 -0.77 1.99
C ALA A 156 22.14 0.63 1.44
N SER A 157 21.14 1.32 0.88
CA SER A 157 21.28 2.70 0.38
C SER A 157 21.22 3.76 1.50
N SER A 158 20.77 3.39 2.69
CA SER A 158 20.48 4.32 3.79
C SER A 158 21.49 4.29 4.94
N VAL A 159 22.44 3.35 4.93
CA VAL A 159 23.42 3.13 6.00
C VAL A 159 24.85 3.03 5.46
N ARG A 160 25.83 3.26 6.34
CA ARG A 160 27.26 3.16 6.01
C ARG A 160 27.82 1.74 6.10
N ASN A 161 27.07 0.83 6.73
CA ASN A 161 27.44 -0.57 6.89
C ASN A 161 27.63 -1.25 5.54
N LYS A 162 28.51 -2.27 5.50
CA LYS A 162 28.50 -3.23 4.40
C LYS A 162 27.23 -4.07 4.50
N VAL A 163 26.33 -3.93 3.52
CA VAL A 163 25.07 -4.68 3.47
C VAL A 163 25.08 -5.61 2.26
N HIS A 164 24.95 -6.90 2.52
CA HIS A 164 24.71 -7.95 1.52
C HIS A 164 23.21 -8.07 1.29
N CYS A 165 22.77 -7.91 0.04
CA CYS A 165 21.37 -7.83 -0.31
C CYS A 165 20.99 -9.11 -1.07
N PHE A 166 19.99 -9.84 -0.58
CA PHE A 166 19.55 -11.11 -1.14
C PHE A 166 18.07 -11.06 -1.47
N ASP A 167 17.70 -11.50 -2.67
CA ASP A 167 16.30 -11.57 -3.11
C ASP A 167 16.13 -12.59 -4.25
N LEU A 168 14.89 -12.97 -4.55
CA LEU A 168 14.56 -13.82 -5.68
C LEU A 168 14.68 -13.09 -7.03
N VAL A 169 14.53 -11.76 -7.04
CA VAL A 169 14.56 -10.94 -8.25
C VAL A 169 15.34 -9.64 -8.03
N PRO A 170 16.22 -9.23 -8.96
CA PRO A 170 17.10 -8.08 -8.76
C PRO A 170 16.44 -6.74 -9.14
N LEU A 171 15.88 -6.03 -8.16
CA LEU A 171 15.41 -4.63 -8.32
C LEU A 171 16.54 -3.60 -8.28
N SER A 172 17.72 -4.00 -7.83
CA SER A 172 18.90 -3.15 -7.70
C SER A 172 20.12 -3.95 -8.15
N PRO A 173 21.15 -3.32 -8.75
CA PRO A 173 22.41 -4.00 -9.08
C PRO A 173 23.15 -4.55 -7.85
N ARG A 174 22.70 -4.21 -6.64
CA ARG A 174 23.27 -4.70 -5.37
C ARG A 174 22.69 -6.04 -4.93
N VAL A 175 21.57 -6.47 -5.53
CA VAL A 175 20.91 -7.72 -5.20
C VAL A 175 21.74 -8.89 -5.70
N THR A 176 22.06 -9.80 -4.79
CA THR A 176 22.49 -11.16 -5.11
C THR A 176 21.24 -12.02 -5.24
N VAL A 177 20.97 -12.50 -6.45
CA VAL A 177 19.78 -13.33 -6.73
C VAL A 177 19.97 -14.70 -6.12
N CYS A 178 19.08 -15.11 -5.21
CA CYS A 178 19.15 -16.41 -4.57
C CYS A 178 17.82 -16.86 -3.96
N ASP A 179 17.67 -18.18 -3.84
CA ASP A 179 16.65 -18.80 -2.99
C ASP A 179 17.15 -18.80 -1.55
N MET A 180 16.56 -17.96 -0.69
CA MET A 180 16.96 -17.77 0.71
C MET A 180 16.90 -19.05 1.55
N ALA A 181 16.15 -20.08 1.12
CA ALA A 181 16.16 -21.39 1.78
C ALA A 181 17.47 -22.18 1.56
N LYS A 182 18.37 -21.69 0.69
CA LYS A 182 19.63 -22.33 0.30
C LYS A 182 20.84 -21.40 0.44
N VAL A 183 20.69 -20.29 1.17
CA VAL A 183 21.74 -19.28 1.43
C VAL A 183 22.42 -19.54 2.77
#